data_AF-A0A959A8T1-F1
#
_entry.id   AF-A0A959A8T1-F1
#
_cell.length_a   1.000
_cell.length_b   1.000
_cell.length_c   1.000
_cell.angle_alpha   90.00
_cell.angle_beta   90.00
_cell.angle_gamma   90.00
#
_symmetry.space_group_name_H-M   'P 1'
#
loop_
_entity.id
_entity.type
_entity.pdbx_description
1 polymer ?
#
loop_
_entity_poly.entity_id
_entity_poly.type
_entity_poly.pdbx_seq_one_letter_code
_entity_poly.pdbx_strand_id
1 'polypeptide(L)'
;MRSFFLPITFLFLLLFSASTHAQGELTAKGGFAVNNAEAHNFLFLLKNSPNDLQELRTGITKYIWKYHPNDKLKITQIKIGGDLENVPLILVTGFDNKGQAMAFYNGLKKNRPDFLQMGMTNDYFALSKTNYEQIVRNKSTEGYKAFFEQNYLARQ
;
A
#
# COMPACT_ATOMS: atom_id res chain seq x y z
N MET A 1 5.13 69.28 16.13
CA MET A 1 3.71 69.56 16.37
C MET A 1 2.94 69.49 15.06
N ARG A 2 1.75 68.87 15.11
CA ARG A 2 0.72 68.70 14.06
C ARG A 2 0.73 67.38 13.29
N SER A 3 0.22 66.38 14.00
CA SER A 3 -0.59 65.25 13.53
C SER A 3 -1.91 65.71 12.87
N PHE A 4 -2.61 64.73 12.26
CA PHE A 4 -3.99 64.65 11.71
C PHE A 4 -4.03 64.49 10.17
N PHE A 5 -4.76 63.59 9.51
CA PHE A 5 -5.98 62.80 9.77
C PHE A 5 -6.01 61.52 8.88
N LEU A 6 -6.65 60.44 9.34
CA LEU A 6 -7.09 59.25 8.56
C LEU A 6 -8.41 59.52 7.79
N PRO A 7 -8.75 58.74 6.74
CA PRO A 7 -9.86 57.76 6.85
C PRO A 7 -9.58 56.43 6.10
N ILE A 8 -9.87 55.23 6.63
CA ILE A 8 -11.13 54.45 6.65
C ILE A 8 -11.65 53.98 5.25
N THR A 9 -11.45 52.66 5.01
CA THR A 9 -12.27 51.68 4.24
C THR A 9 -12.27 51.66 2.70
N PHE A 10 -11.84 50.53 2.12
CA PHE A 10 -12.55 49.71 1.10
C PHE A 10 -11.75 48.39 0.91
N LEU A 11 -12.22 47.25 1.44
CA LEU A 11 -12.98 46.20 0.75
C LEU A 11 -12.12 45.28 -0.16
N PHE A 12 -11.86 44.09 0.40
CA PHE A 12 -11.84 42.75 -0.21
C PHE A 12 -11.72 42.63 -1.75
N LEU A 13 -10.62 42.03 -2.22
CA LEU A 13 -10.68 41.10 -3.34
C LEU A 13 -9.69 39.94 -3.14
N LEU A 14 -10.27 38.78 -2.80
CA LEU A 14 -9.71 37.46 -2.99
C LEU A 14 -9.32 37.29 -4.47
N LEU A 15 -8.04 36.99 -4.74
CA LEU A 15 -7.70 36.11 -5.85
C LEU A 15 -6.77 35.01 -5.33
N PHE A 16 -7.45 33.91 -5.02
CA PHE A 16 -6.91 32.56 -5.01
C PHE A 16 -6.07 32.34 -6.29
N SER A 17 -4.81 31.98 -6.13
CA SER A 17 -4.14 31.11 -7.09
C SER A 17 -3.50 30.00 -6.29
N ALA A 18 -4.34 29.02 -5.97
CA ALA A 18 -3.91 27.70 -5.54
C ALA A 18 -3.26 27.00 -6.74
N SER A 19 -1.94 26.94 -6.75
CA SER A 19 -1.23 25.90 -7.47
C SER A 19 -0.70 24.91 -6.43
N THR A 20 -1.59 24.02 -6.03
CA THR A 20 -1.31 22.63 -5.62
C THR A 20 -0.35 22.02 -6.66
N HIS A 21 0.75 21.35 -6.33
CA HIS A 21 0.88 20.27 -5.35
C HIS A 21 2.19 20.32 -4.56
N ALA A 22 1.99 20.40 -3.24
CA ALA A 22 2.75 19.80 -2.15
C ALA A 22 4.15 19.25 -2.46
N GLN A 23 5.15 20.00 -1.99
CA GLN A 23 6.42 19.47 -1.53
C GLN A 23 6.14 18.38 -0.48
N GLY A 24 6.48 17.13 -0.81
CA GLY A 24 6.52 16.03 0.15
C GLY A 24 7.75 16.18 1.04
N GLU A 25 7.53 16.57 2.28
CA GLU A 25 8.53 16.62 3.34
C GLU A 25 9.01 15.19 3.65
N LEU A 26 10.30 14.93 3.38
CA LEU A 26 10.96 13.67 3.68
C LEU A 26 11.27 13.60 5.17
N THR A 27 10.43 12.94 5.98
CA THR A 27 10.87 12.44 7.29
C THR A 27 10.20 11.11 7.67
N ALA A 28 10.98 10.30 8.41
CA ALA A 28 10.77 8.92 8.88
C ALA A 28 11.02 7.82 7.83
N LYS A 29 11.82 6.82 8.22
CA LYS A 29 12.18 5.65 7.39
C LYS A 29 10.93 5.06 6.71
N GLY A 30 10.95 5.11 5.38
CA GLY A 30 9.88 4.64 4.51
C GLY A 30 9.10 5.81 3.93
N GLY A 31 9.61 6.43 2.85
CA GLY A 31 8.94 7.49 2.09
C GLY A 31 7.70 6.98 1.33
N PHE A 32 6.77 6.37 2.06
CA PHE A 32 5.53 5.79 1.58
C PHE A 32 4.42 6.85 1.61
N ALA A 33 3.55 6.82 0.61
CA ALA A 33 2.48 7.79 0.45
C ALA A 33 1.13 7.11 0.14
N VAL A 34 0.03 7.76 0.49
CA VAL A 34 -1.31 7.25 0.22
C VAL A 34 -1.77 7.67 -1.18
N ASN A 35 -1.82 6.71 -2.11
CA ASN A 35 -2.21 6.96 -3.50
C ASN A 35 -3.47 6.17 -3.88
N ASN A 36 -4.65 6.60 -3.43
CA ASN A 36 -5.88 5.80 -3.52
C ASN A 36 -6.27 5.36 -4.96
N ALA A 37 -6.05 6.22 -5.96
CA ALA A 37 -6.42 5.97 -7.35
C ALA A 37 -5.35 5.26 -8.18
N GLU A 38 -4.14 5.11 -7.64
CA GLU A 38 -3.05 4.42 -8.33
C GLU A 38 -3.32 2.91 -8.33
N ALA A 39 -2.87 2.23 -9.39
CA ALA A 39 -2.86 0.76 -9.42
C ALA A 39 -2.20 0.20 -8.16
N HIS A 40 -2.83 -0.81 -7.56
CA HIS A 40 -2.35 -1.46 -6.37
C HIS A 40 -1.88 -2.87 -6.68
N ASN A 41 -0.93 -3.31 -5.85
CA ASN A 41 -0.51 -4.68 -5.73
C ASN A 41 -0.92 -5.20 -4.35
N PHE A 42 -0.79 -6.51 -4.19
CA PHE A 42 -0.90 -7.17 -2.91
C PHE A 42 0.33 -8.04 -2.69
N LEU A 43 1.06 -7.80 -1.60
CA LEU A 43 2.32 -8.47 -1.30
C LEU A 43 2.12 -9.43 -0.13
N PHE A 44 2.54 -10.68 -0.31
CA PHE A 44 2.68 -11.66 0.75
C PHE A 44 4.16 -11.87 1.07
N LEU A 45 4.52 -11.76 2.35
CA LEU A 45 5.83 -12.09 2.89
C LEU A 45 5.73 -13.47 3.54
N LEU A 46 6.49 -14.44 3.02
CA LEU A 46 6.43 -15.82 3.50
C LEU A 46 7.18 -15.99 4.81
N LYS A 47 6.69 -16.93 5.63
CA LYS A 47 7.49 -17.49 6.72
C LYS A 47 8.59 -18.35 6.08
N ASN A 48 9.81 -18.22 6.58
CA ASN A 48 11.02 -18.58 5.84
C ASN A 48 11.17 -20.11 5.66
N SER A 49 10.58 -20.65 4.58
CA SER A 49 10.71 -22.05 4.16
C SER A 49 10.46 -22.13 2.64
N PRO A 50 11.45 -22.57 1.83
CA PRO A 50 11.27 -22.79 0.40
C PRO A 50 10.16 -23.80 0.05
N ASN A 51 9.90 -24.76 0.94
CA ASN A 51 8.87 -25.80 0.74
C ASN A 51 7.46 -25.20 0.78
N ASP A 52 7.27 -24.14 1.58
CA ASP A 52 5.98 -23.51 1.81
C ASP A 52 5.56 -22.63 0.62
N LEU A 53 6.51 -22.26 -0.25
CA LEU A 53 6.28 -21.35 -1.37
C LEU A 53 5.33 -21.92 -2.43
N GLN A 54 5.52 -23.19 -2.80
CA GLN A 54 4.67 -23.84 -3.80
C GLN A 54 3.25 -24.03 -3.26
N GLU A 55 3.14 -24.45 -2.00
CA GLU A 55 1.86 -24.65 -1.34
C GLU A 55 1.12 -23.32 -1.14
N LEU A 56 1.80 -22.27 -0.68
CA LEU A 56 1.20 -20.94 -0.56
C LEU A 56 0.74 -20.41 -1.92
N ARG A 57 1.57 -20.52 -2.97
CA ARG A 57 1.18 -20.10 -4.33
C ARG A 57 -0.08 -20.83 -4.79
N THR A 58 -0.17 -22.13 -4.51
CA THR A 58 -1.34 -22.95 -4.83
C THR A 58 -2.56 -22.50 -4.03
N GLY A 59 -2.39 -22.22 -2.74
CA GLY A 59 -3.44 -21.70 -1.85
C GLY A 59 -3.99 -20.35 -2.32
N ILE A 60 -3.12 -19.40 -2.66
CA ILE A 60 -3.50 -18.10 -3.21
C ILE A 60 -4.22 -18.27 -4.55
N THR A 61 -3.76 -19.17 -5.43
CA THR A 61 -4.42 -19.46 -6.71
C THR A 61 -5.85 -19.98 -6.49
N LYS A 62 -6.02 -20.96 -5.60
CA LYS A 62 -7.35 -21.51 -5.25
C LYS A 62 -8.26 -20.43 -4.67
N TYR A 63 -7.73 -19.57 -3.81
CA TYR A 63 -8.47 -18.45 -3.24
C TYR A 63 -8.95 -17.47 -4.32
N ILE A 64 -8.05 -17.06 -5.23
CA ILE A 64 -8.39 -16.16 -6.34
C ILE A 64 -9.46 -16.77 -7.24
N TRP A 65 -9.34 -18.05 -7.62
CA TRP A 65 -10.36 -18.71 -8.45
C TRP A 65 -11.73 -18.78 -7.77
N LYS A 66 -11.75 -19.00 -6.45
CA LYS A 66 -13.01 -19.13 -5.70
C LYS A 66 -13.72 -17.80 -5.47
N TYR A 67 -12.97 -16.74 -5.15
CA TYR A 67 -13.55 -15.47 -4.69
C TYR A 67 -13.37 -14.30 -5.66
N HIS A 68 -12.46 -14.42 -6.62
CA HIS A 68 -12.05 -13.37 -7.56
C HIS A 68 -11.98 -13.87 -9.02
N PRO A 69 -12.92 -14.71 -9.51
CA PRO A 69 -12.79 -15.38 -10.81
C PRO A 69 -12.72 -14.41 -12.01
N ASN A 70 -13.27 -13.20 -11.85
CA ASN A 70 -13.35 -12.20 -12.92
C ASN A 70 -12.30 -11.09 -12.80
N ASP A 71 -11.52 -11.05 -11.72
CA ASP A 71 -10.67 -9.90 -11.35
C ASP A 71 -9.34 -9.87 -12.12
N LYS A 72 -9.12 -10.79 -13.09
CA LYS A 72 -7.92 -10.89 -13.95
C LYS A 72 -6.58 -10.78 -13.18
N LEU A 73 -6.57 -11.23 -11.92
CA LEU A 73 -5.41 -11.12 -11.03
C LEU A 73 -4.28 -12.04 -11.49
N LYS A 74 -3.04 -11.56 -11.38
CA LYS A 74 -1.83 -12.31 -11.71
C LYS A 74 -0.95 -12.51 -10.50
N ILE A 75 -0.50 -13.74 -10.28
CA ILE A 75 0.41 -14.11 -9.20
C ILE A 75 1.82 -14.24 -9.75
N THR A 76 2.77 -13.52 -9.15
CA THR A 76 4.19 -13.59 -9.50
C THR A 76 5.02 -13.81 -8.24
N GLN A 77 5.92 -14.79 -8.27
CA GLN A 77 6.96 -14.90 -7.26
C GLN A 77 8.04 -13.88 -7.56
N ILE A 78 8.44 -13.08 -6.56
CA ILE A 78 9.51 -12.09 -6.71
C ILE A 78 10.61 -12.36 -5.69
N LYS A 79 11.82 -11.91 -6.02
CA LYS A 79 12.96 -11.87 -5.11
C LYS A 79 13.47 -10.42 -5.05
N ILE A 80 13.69 -9.92 -3.85
CA ILE A 80 14.27 -8.59 -3.61
C ILE A 80 15.56 -8.84 -2.83
N GLY A 81 16.65 -8.16 -3.17
CA GLY A 81 17.91 -8.31 -2.42
C GLY A 81 17.87 -7.61 -1.05
N GLY A 82 19.03 -7.46 -0.42
CA GLY A 82 19.15 -6.72 0.86
C GLY A 82 18.41 -7.43 2.00
N ASP A 83 17.65 -6.68 2.80
CA ASP A 83 16.94 -7.21 3.97
C ASP A 83 15.93 -8.31 3.60
N LEU A 84 15.52 -8.37 2.33
CA LEU A 84 14.52 -9.31 1.81
C LEU A 84 15.14 -10.47 1.01
N GLU A 85 16.47 -10.57 0.93
CA GLU A 85 17.16 -11.57 0.09
C GLU A 85 16.73 -13.01 0.40
N ASN A 86 16.52 -13.31 1.68
CA ASN A 86 16.09 -14.62 2.17
C ASN A 86 14.61 -14.65 2.53
N VAL A 87 13.80 -13.70 2.07
CA VAL A 87 12.35 -13.68 2.31
C VAL A 87 11.66 -14.00 1.00
N PRO A 88 11.04 -15.20 0.84
CA PRO A 88 10.24 -15.46 -0.35
C PRO A 88 9.05 -14.50 -0.38
N LEU A 89 8.78 -13.93 -1.55
CA LEU A 89 7.71 -12.97 -1.76
C LEU A 89 6.78 -13.43 -2.88
N ILE A 90 5.48 -13.28 -2.66
CA ILE A 90 4.47 -13.43 -3.71
C ILE A 90 3.76 -12.09 -3.90
N LEU A 91 3.76 -11.60 -5.14
CA LEU A 91 3.05 -10.42 -5.57
C LEU A 91 1.80 -10.83 -6.35
N VAL A 92 0.65 -10.31 -5.94
CA VAL A 92 -0.58 -10.34 -6.71
C VAL A 92 -0.80 -8.96 -7.31
N THR A 93 -1.00 -8.91 -8.61
CA THR A 93 -1.19 -7.67 -9.39
C THR A 93 -2.53 -7.71 -10.13
N GLY A 94 -2.97 -6.55 -10.61
CA GLY A 94 -4.23 -6.40 -11.36
C GLY A 94 -5.32 -5.61 -10.62
N PHE A 95 -5.00 -4.96 -9.51
CA PHE A 95 -5.93 -4.07 -8.82
C PHE A 95 -5.80 -2.65 -9.37
N ASP A 96 -6.90 -2.06 -9.84
CA ASP A 96 -6.87 -0.73 -10.45
C ASP A 96 -6.68 0.40 -9.43
N ASN A 97 -7.05 0.15 -8.17
CA ASN A 97 -7.02 1.15 -7.10
C ASN A 97 -6.97 0.51 -5.71
N LYS A 98 -6.82 1.34 -4.68
CA LYS A 98 -6.80 0.92 -3.26
C LYS A 98 -8.04 0.13 -2.87
N GLY A 99 -9.22 0.52 -3.36
CA GLY A 99 -10.50 -0.10 -3.02
C GLY A 99 -10.53 -1.57 -3.41
N GLN A 100 -10.11 -1.90 -4.63
CA GLN A 100 -10.05 -3.30 -5.09
C GLN A 100 -9.04 -4.13 -4.27
N ALA A 101 -7.85 -3.60 -4.01
CA ALA A 101 -6.84 -4.31 -3.22
C ALA A 101 -7.28 -4.49 -1.75
N MET A 102 -8.02 -3.54 -1.18
CA MET A 102 -8.57 -3.66 0.17
C MET A 102 -9.80 -4.55 0.24
N ALA A 103 -10.60 -4.65 -0.82
CA ALA A 103 -11.64 -5.67 -0.92
C ALA A 103 -11.02 -7.08 -0.88
N PHE A 104 -9.89 -7.29 -1.57
CA PHE A 104 -9.11 -8.53 -1.49
C PHE A 104 -8.59 -8.78 -0.06
N TYR A 105 -7.99 -7.77 0.59
CA TYR A 105 -7.56 -7.85 2.00
C TYR A 105 -8.70 -8.29 2.93
N ASN A 106 -9.85 -7.62 2.85
CA ASN A 106 -11.00 -7.89 3.68
C ASN A 106 -11.60 -9.27 3.38
N GLY A 107 -11.58 -9.71 2.12
CA GLY A 107 -11.95 -11.06 1.73
C GLY A 107 -11.07 -12.13 2.39
N LEU A 108 -9.75 -11.92 2.44
CA LEU A 108 -8.83 -12.83 3.13
C LEU A 108 -9.13 -12.89 4.63
N LYS A 109 -9.39 -11.75 5.27
CA LYS A 109 -9.75 -11.67 6.69
C LYS A 109 -11.07 -12.38 6.98
N LYS A 110 -12.07 -12.23 6.11
CA LYS A 110 -13.40 -12.83 6.24
C LYS A 110 -13.37 -14.34 6.03
N ASN A 111 -12.74 -14.79 4.95
CA ASN A 111 -12.79 -16.18 4.50
C ASN A 111 -11.70 -17.06 5.17
N ARG A 112 -10.63 -16.45 5.66
CA ARG A 112 -9.49 -17.11 6.32
C ARG A 112 -9.04 -18.40 5.59
N PRO A 113 -8.56 -18.32 4.34
CA PRO A 113 -8.13 -19.51 3.60
C PRO A 113 -7.04 -20.29 4.34
N ASP A 114 -6.93 -21.59 4.03
CA ASP A 114 -6.08 -22.55 4.75
C ASP A 114 -4.63 -22.06 4.92
N PHE A 115 -4.04 -21.46 3.89
CA PHE A 115 -2.67 -20.94 3.95
C PHE A 115 -2.46 -19.85 5.01
N LEU A 116 -3.50 -19.06 5.33
CA LEU A 116 -3.46 -18.10 6.44
C LEU A 116 -3.66 -18.80 7.79
N GLN A 117 -4.49 -19.84 7.85
CA GLN A 117 -4.71 -20.62 9.07
C GLN A 117 -3.46 -21.42 9.46
N MET A 118 -2.72 -21.91 8.47
CA MET A 118 -1.45 -22.61 8.62
C MET A 118 -0.27 -21.68 8.96
N GLY A 119 -0.47 -20.36 8.95
CA GLY A 119 0.57 -19.39 9.30
C GLY A 119 1.74 -19.33 8.31
N MET A 120 1.48 -19.60 7.03
CA MET A 120 2.51 -19.64 5.97
C MET A 120 3.06 -18.24 5.60
N THR A 121 2.44 -17.18 6.12
CA THR A 121 2.79 -15.79 5.84
C THR A 121 3.21 -15.09 7.13
N ASN A 122 4.34 -14.38 7.10
CA ASN A 122 4.74 -13.47 8.18
C ASN A 122 3.87 -12.22 8.21
N ASP A 123 3.64 -11.64 7.03
CA ASP A 123 2.84 -10.44 6.84
C ASP A 123 2.27 -10.40 5.42
N TYR A 124 1.22 -9.60 5.21
CA TYR A 124 0.66 -9.34 3.90
C TYR A 124 -0.05 -7.99 3.85
N PHE A 125 0.15 -7.25 2.76
CA PHE A 125 -0.36 -5.88 2.65
C PHE A 125 -0.80 -5.54 1.23
N ALA A 126 -1.82 -4.70 1.12
CA ALA A 126 -2.08 -3.94 -0.10
C ALA A 126 -1.12 -2.75 -0.17
N LEU A 127 -0.67 -2.41 -1.38
CA LEU A 127 0.27 -1.31 -1.60
C LEU A 127 0.10 -0.72 -2.99
N SER A 128 0.23 0.60 -3.11
CA SER A 128 0.23 1.24 -4.44
C SER A 128 1.49 0.85 -5.22
N LYS A 129 1.46 0.99 -6.55
CA LYS A 129 2.62 0.75 -7.40
C LYS A 129 3.84 1.56 -6.94
N THR A 130 3.67 2.85 -6.62
CA THR A 130 4.74 3.71 -6.10
C THR A 130 5.33 3.16 -4.79
N ASN A 131 4.49 2.71 -3.84
CA ASN A 131 4.99 2.14 -2.59
C ASN A 131 5.69 0.79 -2.80
N TYR A 132 5.24 -0.03 -3.75
CA TYR A 132 5.95 -1.24 -4.15
C TYR A 132 7.35 -0.93 -4.70
N GLU A 133 7.46 0.06 -5.56
CA GLU A 133 8.76 0.49 -6.08
C GLU A 133 9.69 1.03 -4.98
N GLN A 134 9.14 1.71 -3.96
CA GLN A 134 9.91 2.12 -2.78
C GLN A 134 10.47 0.91 -2.01
N ILE A 135 9.67 -0.15 -1.79
CA ILE A 135 10.15 -1.39 -1.17
C ILE A 135 11.27 -2.03 -1.98
N VAL A 136 11.14 -2.09 -3.31
CA VAL A 136 12.16 -2.66 -4.19
C VAL A 136 13.45 -1.84 -4.16
N ARG A 137 13.35 -0.50 -4.23
CA ARG A 137 14.51 0.41 -4.16
C ARG A 137 15.24 0.32 -2.82
N ASN A 138 14.48 0.34 -1.73
CA ASN A 138 15.02 0.30 -0.37
C ASN A 138 15.40 -1.11 0.07
N LYS A 139 15.01 -2.13 -0.71
CA LYS A 139 15.25 -3.55 -0.41
C LYS A 139 14.72 -3.97 0.96
N SER A 140 13.67 -3.32 1.43
CA SER A 140 13.17 -3.44 2.79
C SER A 140 11.69 -3.09 2.87
N THR A 141 10.98 -3.78 3.75
CA THR A 141 9.59 -3.46 4.14
C THR A 141 9.52 -2.70 5.47
N GLU A 142 10.67 -2.29 6.02
CA GLU A 142 10.75 -1.54 7.27
C GLU A 142 9.84 -0.30 7.22
N GLY A 143 9.04 -0.09 8.26
CA GLY A 143 8.07 1.00 8.35
C GLY A 143 6.77 0.79 7.56
N TYR A 144 6.72 -0.09 6.56
CA TYR A 144 5.54 -0.25 5.71
C TYR A 144 4.34 -0.80 6.48
N LYS A 145 4.56 -1.74 7.41
CA LYS A 145 3.48 -2.30 8.25
C LYS A 145 2.77 -1.22 9.06
N ALA A 146 3.54 -0.36 9.75
CA ALA A 146 2.98 0.74 10.52
C ALA A 146 2.25 1.75 9.63
N PHE A 147 2.84 2.08 8.46
CA PHE A 147 2.18 2.91 7.46
C PHE A 147 0.85 2.31 6.98
N PHE A 148 0.82 1.00 6.69
CA PHE A 148 -0.37 0.29 6.25
C PHE A 148 -1.46 0.31 7.33
N GLU A 149 -1.13 -0.02 8.57
CA GLU A 149 -2.08 0.00 9.69
C GLU A 149 -2.71 1.39 9.86
N GLN A 150 -1.90 2.45 9.84
CA GLN A 150 -2.36 3.83 10.01
C GLN A 150 -3.20 4.36 8.84
N ASN A 151 -2.91 3.95 7.60
CA ASN A 151 -3.48 4.57 6.41
C ASN A 151 -4.49 3.69 5.65
N TYR A 152 -4.47 2.38 5.87
CA TYR A 152 -5.36 1.41 5.22
C TYR A 152 -6.34 0.76 6.21
N LEU A 153 -5.99 0.64 7.50
CA LEU A 153 -6.84 -0.03 8.49
C LEU A 153 -7.53 0.93 9.46
N ALA A 154 -6.90 2.03 9.86
CA ALA A 154 -7.42 2.92 10.91
C ALA A 154 -8.70 3.72 10.56
N ARG A 155 -9.23 3.63 9.33
CA ARG A 155 -10.43 4.36 8.88
C ARG A 155 -11.47 3.47 8.19
N GLN A 156 -11.60 2.21 8.59
CA GLN A 156 -12.65 1.32 8.08
C GLN A 156 -13.93 1.40 8.91
#